data_AF-A0A8T4JPB7-F1
#
_entry.id   AF-A0A8T4JPB7-F1
#
_cell.length_a   1.000
_cell.length_b   1.000
_cell.length_c   1.000
_cell.angle_alpha   90.00
_cell.angle_beta   90.00
_cell.angle_gamma   90.00
#
_symmetry.space_group_name_H-M   'P 1'
#
loop_
_entity.id
_entity.type
_entity.pdbx_description
1 polymer ?
#
loop_
_entity_poly.entity_id
_entity_poly.type
_entity_poly.pdbx_seq_one_letter_code
_entity_poly.pdbx_strand_id
1 'polypeptide(L)'
;MEIKELNEFIDWEINRLEDYYKDKDEKELTMAMSLKLIEETGELFNEILAHKGYQRKSKLEKLKKDDIEKEFADVLFVLIIIARRFNIDIEKSIKEKMEIIKKRNYEI
;
A
#
# COMPACT_ATOMS: atom_id res chain seq x y z
N MET A 1 -7.08 15.56 0.36
CA MET A 1 -7.23 14.83 -0.91
C MET A 1 -8.61 14.21 -0.94
N GLU A 2 -9.35 14.44 -2.01
CA GLU A 2 -10.60 13.73 -2.27
C GLU A 2 -10.32 12.37 -2.95
N ILE A 3 -11.21 11.40 -2.81
CA ILE A 3 -11.04 10.08 -3.47
C ILE A 3 -10.93 10.22 -4.99
N LYS A 4 -11.64 11.20 -5.57
CA LYS A 4 -11.55 11.50 -7.00
C LYS A 4 -10.14 11.90 -7.41
N GLU A 5 -9.49 12.77 -6.64
CA GLU A 5 -8.12 13.22 -6.86
C GLU A 5 -7.13 12.05 -6.79
N LEU A 6 -7.34 11.13 -5.83
CA LEU A 6 -6.54 9.90 -5.74
C LEU A 6 -6.73 9.02 -6.98
N ASN A 7 -7.97 8.84 -7.44
CA ASN A 7 -8.25 8.02 -8.62
C ASN A 7 -7.59 8.59 -9.87
N GLU A 8 -7.67 9.90 -10.08
CA GLU A 8 -7.00 10.59 -11.20
C GLU A 8 -5.48 10.41 -11.14
N PHE A 9 -4.89 10.51 -9.95
CA PHE A 9 -3.45 10.26 -9.76
C PHE A 9 -3.07 8.80 -10.06
N ILE A 10 -3.86 7.83 -9.59
CA ILE A 10 -3.61 6.40 -9.83
C ILE A 10 -3.70 6.07 -11.33
N ASP A 11 -4.66 6.67 -12.05
CA ASP A 11 -4.74 6.51 -13.50
C ASP A 11 -3.50 7.07 -14.21
N TRP A 12 -3.03 8.24 -13.79
CA TRP A 12 -1.78 8.80 -14.30
C TRP A 12 -0.57 7.89 -14.01
N GLU A 13 -0.48 7.38 -12.79
CA GLU A 13 0.63 6.51 -12.36
C GLU A 13 0.66 5.20 -13.14
N ILE A 14 -0.50 4.59 -13.39
CA ILE A 14 -0.58 3.35 -14.18
C ILE A 14 -0.12 3.60 -15.61
N ASN A 15 -0.59 4.66 -16.26
CA ASN A 15 -0.14 4.99 -17.61
C ASN A 15 1.37 5.20 -17.66
N ARG A 16 1.95 5.85 -16.64
CA ARG A 16 3.40 6.03 -16.52
C ARG A 16 4.13 4.70 -16.37
N LEU A 17 3.64 3.81 -15.51
CA LEU A 17 4.24 2.49 -15.31
C LEU A 17 4.10 1.60 -16.54
N GLU A 18 2.98 1.67 -17.26
CA GLU A 18 2.78 0.93 -18.51
C GLU A 18 3.76 1.36 -19.60
N ASP A 19 4.01 2.66 -19.77
CA ASP A 19 5.05 3.13 -20.71
C ASP A 19 6.46 2.73 -20.26
N TYR A 20 6.75 2.84 -18.96
CA TYR A 20 8.06 2.47 -18.41
C TYR A 20 8.37 0.97 -18.57
N TYR A 21 7.34 0.12 -18.48
CA TYR A 21 7.46 -1.33 -18.59
C TYR A 21 6.91 -1.92 -19.89
N LYS A 22 6.72 -1.11 -20.94
CA LYS A 22 6.12 -1.55 -22.21
C LYS A 22 6.81 -2.75 -22.88
N ASP A 23 8.10 -2.92 -22.62
CA ASP A 23 8.92 -4.00 -23.18
C ASP A 23 9.01 -5.24 -22.25
N LYS A 24 8.29 -5.23 -21.13
CA LYS A 24 8.26 -6.34 -20.15
C LYS A 24 7.06 -7.24 -20.37
N ASP A 25 7.26 -8.53 -20.11
CA ASP A 25 6.14 -9.45 -20.14
C ASP A 25 5.22 -9.26 -18.91
N GLU A 26 3.96 -9.67 -19.05
CA GLU A 26 2.94 -9.51 -18.00
C GLU A 26 3.30 -10.25 -16.70
N LYS A 27 4.04 -11.37 -16.79
CA LYS A 27 4.46 -12.16 -15.64
C LYS A 27 5.58 -11.46 -14.87
N GLU A 28 6.57 -10.91 -15.57
CA GLU A 28 7.64 -10.09 -15.01
C GLU A 28 7.05 -8.88 -14.28
N LEU A 29 6.06 -8.22 -14.88
CA LEU A 29 5.36 -7.09 -14.29
C LEU A 29 4.60 -7.48 -13.01
N THR A 30 3.85 -8.57 -13.07
CA THR A 30 3.12 -9.11 -11.92
C THR A 30 4.06 -9.46 -10.78
N MET A 31 5.19 -10.08 -11.10
CA MET A 31 6.21 -10.45 -10.13
C MET A 31 6.86 -9.21 -9.52
N ALA A 32 7.23 -8.21 -10.33
CA ALA A 32 7.83 -6.97 -9.86
C ALA A 32 6.92 -6.22 -8.89
N MET A 33 5.63 -6.11 -9.21
CA MET A 33 4.66 -5.46 -8.32
C MET A 33 4.45 -6.23 -7.01
N SER A 34 4.41 -7.56 -7.08
CA SER A 34 4.28 -8.41 -5.89
C SER A 34 5.49 -8.25 -4.96
N LEU A 35 6.70 -8.18 -5.53
CA LEU A 35 7.92 -7.92 -4.78
C LEU A 35 7.92 -6.51 -4.18
N LYS A 36 7.43 -5.51 -4.91
CA LYS A 36 7.31 -4.14 -4.40
C LYS A 36 6.37 -4.06 -3.19
N LEU A 37 5.23 -4.76 -3.22
CA LEU A 37 4.35 -4.84 -2.06
C LEU A 37 5.03 -5.46 -0.84
N ILE A 38 5.84 -6.50 -1.05
CA ILE A 38 6.63 -7.14 0.02
C ILE A 38 7.66 -6.16 0.59
N GLU A 39 8.37 -5.42 -0.27
CA GLU A 39 9.34 -4.40 0.11
C GLU A 39 8.70 -3.35 1.02
N GLU A 40 7.65 -2.67 0.57
CA GLU A 40 6.97 -1.62 1.35
C GLU A 40 6.40 -2.16 2.67
N THR A 41 5.86 -3.39 2.64
CA THR A 41 5.35 -4.03 3.87
C THR A 41 6.49 -4.29 4.87
N GLY A 42 7.67 -4.66 4.38
CA GLY A 42 8.87 -4.85 5.19
C GLY A 42 9.36 -3.54 5.81
N GLU A 43 9.36 -2.45 5.04
CA GLU A 43 9.71 -1.10 5.52
C GLU A 43 8.72 -0.62 6.58
N LEU A 44 7.41 -0.76 6.33
CA LEU A 44 6.38 -0.47 7.32
C LEU A 44 6.54 -1.30 8.60
N PHE A 45 6.77 -2.61 8.48
CA PHE A 45 6.96 -3.47 9.65
C PHE A 45 8.17 -3.02 10.48
N ASN A 46 9.27 -2.67 9.80
CA ASN A 46 10.45 -2.14 10.45
C ASN A 46 10.16 -0.83 11.21
N GLU A 47 9.39 0.09 10.64
CA GLU A 47 9.02 1.35 11.30
C GLU A 47 8.01 1.17 12.44
N ILE A 48 7.08 0.23 12.31
CA ILE A 48 6.19 -0.18 13.42
C ILE A 48 7.01 -0.69 14.60
N LEU A 49 7.98 -1.58 14.35
CA LEU A 49 8.84 -2.10 15.43
C LEU A 49 9.69 -1.01 16.07
N ALA A 50 10.22 -0.07 15.27
CA ALA A 50 10.95 1.08 15.78
C ALA A 50 10.05 1.95 16.69
N HIS A 51 8.83 2.27 16.26
CA HIS A 51 7.86 3.03 17.04
C HIS A 51 7.39 2.32 18.32
N LYS A 52 7.50 0.99 18.39
CA LYS A 52 7.24 0.20 19.59
C LYS A 52 8.48 -0.05 20.45
N GLY A 53 9.64 0.50 20.08
CA GLY A 53 10.88 0.39 20.85
C GLY A 53 11.62 -0.94 20.71
N TYR A 54 11.27 -1.77 19.71
CA TYR A 54 11.87 -3.08 19.47
C TYR A 54 13.11 -3.05 18.56
N GLN A 55 13.70 -1.88 18.34
CA GLN A 55 14.88 -1.68 17.48
C GLN A 55 16.09 -1.19 18.29
N ARG A 56 17.29 -1.27 17.67
CA ARG A 56 18.55 -0.82 18.30
C ARG A 56 18.47 0.67 18.69
N LYS A 57 19.06 1.05 19.83
CA LYS A 57 19.04 2.43 20.36
C LYS A 57 19.40 3.50 19.33
N SER A 58 20.46 3.28 18.55
CA SER A 58 20.92 4.20 17.50
C SER A 58 19.89 4.47 16.39
N LYS A 59 18.92 3.55 16.20
CA LYS A 59 17.80 3.73 15.28
C LYS A 59 16.66 4.51 15.93
N LEU A 60 16.35 4.22 17.19
CA LEU A 60 15.32 4.92 17.95
C LEU A 60 15.63 6.42 18.15
N GLU A 61 16.91 6.76 18.32
CA GLU A 61 17.38 8.16 18.45
C GLU A 61 17.16 8.99 17.18
N LYS A 62 16.97 8.36 16.03
CA LYS A 62 16.77 9.01 14.71
C LYS A 62 15.33 8.92 14.21
N LEU A 63 14.47 8.23 14.95
CA LEU A 63 13.10 7.94 14.54
C LEU A 63 12.28 9.23 14.50
N LYS A 64 11.60 9.47 13.38
CA LYS A 64 10.63 10.56 13.25
C LYS A 64 9.24 9.98 13.11
N LYS A 65 8.24 10.72 13.62
CA LYS A 65 6.83 10.35 13.46
C LYS A 65 6.42 10.28 11.98
N ASP A 66 7.00 11.12 11.15
CA ASP A 66 6.70 11.17 9.72
C ASP A 66 7.19 9.90 8.98
N ASP A 67 8.15 9.16 9.55
CA ASP A 67 8.68 7.94 8.93
C ASP A 67 7.60 6.86 8.85
N ILE A 68 6.87 6.60 9.96
CA ILE A 68 5.79 5.59 9.93
C ILE A 68 4.58 6.02 9.10
N GLU A 69 4.25 7.32 9.10
CA GLU A 69 3.16 7.85 8.28
C GLU A 69 3.44 7.66 6.79
N LYS A 70 4.68 7.89 6.36
CA LYS A 70 5.16 7.63 5.01
C LYS A 70 5.03 6.15 4.65
N GLU A 71 5.55 5.25 5.48
CA GLU A 71 5.52 3.81 5.15
C GLU A 71 4.07 3.25 5.09
N PHE A 72 3.15 3.79 5.90
CA PHE A 72 1.72 3.45 5.76
C PHE A 72 1.14 3.91 4.42
N ALA A 73 1.51 5.13 3.98
CA ALA A 73 1.09 5.65 2.69
C ALA A 73 1.66 4.80 1.54
N ASP A 74 2.95 4.46 1.58
CA ASP A 74 3.63 3.70 0.53
C ASP A 74 2.98 2.31 0.33
N VAL A 75 2.72 1.57 1.42
CA VAL A 75 1.98 0.29 1.35
C VAL A 75 0.59 0.45 0.75
N LEU A 76 -0.15 1.48 1.17
CA LEU A 76 -1.51 1.73 0.66
C LEU A 76 -1.48 2.07 -0.84
N PHE A 77 -0.54 2.90 -1.27
CA PHE A 77 -0.38 3.29 -2.67
C PHE A 77 -0.07 2.09 -3.56
N VAL A 78 0.91 1.26 -3.17
CA VAL A 78 1.26 0.05 -3.93
C VAL A 78 0.07 -0.89 -4.02
N LEU A 79 -0.69 -1.07 -2.93
CA LEU A 79 -1.88 -1.91 -2.93
C LEU A 79 -2.97 -1.42 -3.90
N ILE A 80 -3.22 -0.10 -3.94
CA ILE A 80 -4.22 0.49 -4.84
C ILE A 80 -3.80 0.36 -6.31
N ILE A 81 -2.51 0.61 -6.61
CA ILE A 81 -1.96 0.46 -7.98
C ILE A 81 -2.12 -1.00 -8.44
N ILE A 82 -1.78 -1.96 -7.58
CA ILE A 82 -1.96 -3.39 -7.87
C ILE A 82 -3.44 -3.68 -8.12
N ALA A 83 -4.33 -3.28 -7.21
CA ALA A 83 -5.77 -3.53 -7.36
C ALA A 83 -6.30 -3.02 -8.70
N ARG A 84 -5.93 -1.80 -9.10
CA ARG A 84 -6.36 -1.22 -10.38
C ARG A 84 -5.81 -1.99 -11.58
N ARG A 85 -4.55 -2.43 -11.56
CA ARG A 85 -3.99 -3.28 -12.64
C ARG A 85 -4.67 -4.64 -12.78
N PHE A 86 -5.18 -5.19 -11.68
CA PHE A 86 -6.00 -6.40 -11.70
C PHE A 86 -7.49 -6.12 -12.02
N ASN A 87 -7.84 -4.90 -12.45
CA ASN A 87 -9.21 -4.45 -12.71
C ASN A 87 -10.15 -4.62 -11.51
N ILE A 88 -9.62 -4.46 -10.29
CA ILE A 88 -10.37 -4.55 -9.05
C ILE A 88 -10.90 -3.16 -8.67
N ASP A 89 -12.22 -3.07 -8.49
CA ASP A 89 -12.85 -1.92 -7.83
C ASP A 89 -12.60 -2.01 -6.31
N ILE A 90 -11.48 -1.42 -5.90
CA ILE A 90 -11.04 -1.44 -4.50
C ILE A 90 -12.00 -0.68 -3.59
N GLU A 91 -12.63 0.39 -4.06
CA GLU A 91 -13.60 1.15 -3.28
C GLU A 91 -14.84 0.31 -2.95
N LYS A 92 -15.40 -0.36 -3.97
CA LYS A 92 -16.52 -1.28 -3.78
C LYS A 92 -16.13 -2.41 -2.84
N SER A 93 -14.95 -3.01 -3.03
CA SER A 93 -14.45 -4.10 -2.20
C SER A 93 -14.30 -3.69 -0.73
N ILE A 94 -13.78 -2.50 -0.46
CA ILE A 94 -13.67 -1.93 0.89
C ILE A 94 -15.07 -1.67 1.48
N LYS A 95 -15.99 -1.06 0.71
CA LYS A 95 -17.37 -0.81 1.16
C LYS A 95 -18.06 -2.11 1.57
N GLU A 96 -17.98 -3.15 0.74
CA GLU A 96 -18.53 -4.48 1.06
C GLU A 96 -17.90 -5.06 2.33
N LYS A 97 -16.57 -4.96 2.48
CA LYS A 97 -15.87 -5.42 3.68
C LYS A 97 -16.32 -4.68 4.94
N MET A 98 -16.51 -3.37 4.86
CA MET A 98 -16.98 -2.54 5.97
C MET A 98 -18.38 -2.97 6.42
N GLU A 99 -19.29 -3.22 5.48
CA GLU A 99 -20.65 -3.68 5.81
C GLU A 99 -20.65 -5.07 6.45
N ILE A 100 -19.76 -5.97 6.02
CA ILE A 100 -19.56 -7.27 6.68
C ILE A 100 -19.07 -7.06 8.12
N ILE A 101 -18.08 -6.19 8.33
CA ILE A 101 -17.52 -5.93 9.67
C ILE A 101 -18.56 -5.32 10.60
N LYS A 102 -19.36 -4.36 10.15
CA LYS A 102 -20.43 -3.75 10.97
C LYS A 102 -21.49 -4.77 11.44
N LYS A 103 -21.71 -5.82 10.65
CA LYS A 103 -22.66 -6.90 10.98
C LYS A 103 -22.06 -7.98 11.88
N ARG A 104 -20.74 -7.95 12.13
CA ARG A 104 -20.09 -8.88 13.07
C ARG A 104 -20.36 -8.40 14.49
N ASN A 105 -21.19 -9.14 15.21
CA ASN A 105 -21.22 -9.04 16.67
C ASN A 105 -20.00 -9.76 17.22
N TYR A 106 -19.12 -9.02 17.89
CA TYR A 106 -18.17 -9.61 18.81
C TYR A 106 -18.94 -9.84 20.12
N GLU A 107 -19.36 -11.08 20.37
CA GLU A 107 -19.73 -11.47 21.73
C GLU A 107 -18.44 -11.39 22.57
N ILE A 108 -18.43 -10.45 23.51
CA ILE A 108 -17.35 -10.27 24.50
C ILE A 108 -17.76 -11.03 25.76
#